data_AF-A0A1F2YE63-F1
#
_entry.id   AF-A0A1F2YE63-F1
#
_cell.length_a   1.000
_cell.length_b   1.000
_cell.length_c   1.000
_cell.angle_alpha   90.00
_cell.angle_beta   90.00
_cell.angle_gamma   90.00
#
_symmetry.space_group_name_H-M   'P 1'
#
loop_
_entity.id
_entity.type
_entity.pdbx_description
1 polymer ?
#
loop_
_entity_poly.entity_id
_entity_poly.type
_entity_poly.pdbx_seq_one_letter_code
_entity_poly.pdbx_strand_id
1 'polypeptide(L)'
;LTFVPQNFVFYDTETTGLGTGAGTFPFLHAIGQFEDDEFVLYQYFLTDYAAEGQMLQALRDQHLSENELAVVSFNGKSFDWPLLKNRLVMHRQRIEQEPGQVDLLHPSRRLWKKTLAKVSLAGVEGHVLGLIRNEDLPGKEAPARYFAYLEQRNADLLEPVFNHNATDVCSLVSLAAVIADTLNGKLEIERSSEYVALGRWFREWQEHEQAHQCLEAATTCEDADWTAFWLHSLERKRVGAWEEAVQTWREMALRYPWTVPPLVELAKYLEHRQRDLAEAETWTVEALQRTHQVNRLTDASVYQVAAALRYRLQRIQRKRTAAGQTADS
;
A
#
# COMPACT_ATOMS: atom_id res chain seq x y z
N LEU A 1 -11.96 15.67 -9.86
CA LEU A 1 -10.68 16.35 -9.59
C LEU A 1 -9.93 16.38 -10.90
N THR A 2 -9.64 17.57 -11.44
CA THR A 2 -8.82 17.70 -12.64
C THR A 2 -7.37 17.42 -12.23
N PHE A 3 -6.71 16.45 -12.87
CA PHE A 3 -5.29 16.22 -12.68
C PHE A 3 -4.53 17.36 -13.36
N VAL A 4 -3.81 18.15 -12.56
CA VAL A 4 -2.94 19.23 -13.05
C VAL A 4 -1.50 18.80 -12.77
N PRO A 5 -0.77 18.29 -13.78
CA PRO A 5 0.60 17.79 -13.60
C PRO A 5 1.54 18.79 -12.91
N GLN A 6 1.32 20.08 -13.17
CA GLN A 6 2.11 21.19 -12.63
C GLN A 6 2.02 21.31 -11.10
N ASN A 7 0.97 20.77 -10.48
CA ASN A 7 0.81 20.79 -9.03
C ASN A 7 1.66 19.70 -8.32
N PHE A 8 2.40 18.87 -9.05
CA PHE A 8 3.22 17.80 -8.47
C PHE A 8 4.72 18.11 -8.56
N VAL A 9 5.41 17.89 -7.44
CA VAL A 9 6.86 18.02 -7.33
C VAL A 9 7.46 16.69 -6.94
N PHE A 10 8.26 16.09 -7.80
CA PHE A 10 8.96 14.85 -7.52
C PHE A 10 10.27 15.17 -6.83
N TYR A 11 10.48 14.62 -5.64
CA TYR A 11 11.57 15.04 -4.76
C TYR A 11 12.33 13.87 -4.17
N ASP A 12 13.65 13.93 -4.26
CA ASP A 12 14.60 12.97 -3.71
C ASP A 12 15.87 13.68 -3.24
N THR A 13 16.57 13.13 -2.23
CA THR A 13 17.82 13.70 -1.73
C THR A 13 18.94 12.69 -1.53
N GLU A 14 20.17 13.15 -1.78
CA GLU A 14 21.37 12.47 -1.31
C GLU A 14 21.91 13.15 -0.07
N THR A 15 22.25 12.34 0.93
CA THR A 15 22.54 12.83 2.27
C THR A 15 23.89 12.32 2.77
N THR A 16 24.52 13.04 3.69
CA THR A 16 25.79 12.61 4.31
C THR A 16 25.64 11.43 5.29
N GLY A 17 24.43 10.92 5.50
CA GLY A 17 24.16 9.78 6.38
C GLY A 17 22.67 9.49 6.51
N LEU A 18 22.31 8.39 7.19
CA LEU A 18 20.94 7.88 7.24
C LEU A 18 20.05 8.51 8.34
N GLY A 19 20.54 9.54 9.03
CA GLY A 19 19.83 10.19 10.14
C GLY A 19 19.07 11.44 9.70
N THR A 20 18.12 11.89 10.52
CA THR A 20 17.45 13.21 10.37
C THR A 20 17.98 14.26 11.36
N GLY A 21 19.04 13.92 12.08
CA GLY A 21 19.67 14.77 13.10
C GLY A 21 20.51 15.91 12.50
N ALA A 22 20.92 16.85 13.35
CA ALA A 22 21.61 18.07 12.93
C ALA A 22 22.94 17.85 12.16
N GLY A 23 23.57 16.69 12.34
CA GLY A 23 24.80 16.30 11.64
C GLY A 23 24.60 15.72 10.24
N THR A 24 23.35 15.48 9.82
CA THR A 24 23.05 14.99 8.47
C THR A 24 22.69 16.16 7.56
N PHE A 25 23.36 16.23 6.43
CA PHE A 25 23.20 17.27 5.42
C PHE A 25 22.71 16.62 4.13
N PRO A 26 21.57 17.04 3.57
CA PRO A 26 21.25 16.76 2.19
C PRO A 26 22.21 17.60 1.32
N PHE A 27 23.14 16.94 0.65
CA PHE A 27 24.14 17.62 -0.17
C PHE A 27 23.72 17.71 -1.63
N LEU A 28 22.72 16.93 -2.04
CA LEU A 28 22.09 17.01 -3.34
C LEU A 28 20.57 16.88 -3.17
N HIS A 29 19.83 17.81 -3.76
CA HIS A 29 18.38 17.74 -3.86
C HIS A 29 18.00 17.65 -5.34
N ALA A 30 17.24 16.63 -5.73
CA ALA A 30 16.60 16.61 -7.03
C ALA A 30 15.13 16.99 -6.93
N ILE A 31 14.70 17.78 -7.91
CA ILE A 31 13.33 18.24 -8.09
C ILE A 31 12.94 17.97 -9.53
N GLY A 32 11.91 17.17 -9.74
CA GLY A 32 11.26 16.98 -11.02
C GLY A 32 9.92 17.68 -11.04
N GLN A 33 9.65 18.48 -12.07
CA GLN A 33 8.38 19.19 -12.26
C GLN A 33 7.99 19.20 -13.73
N PHE A 34 6.70 19.34 -14.01
CA PHE A 34 6.22 19.56 -15.37
C PHE A 34 6.18 21.06 -15.66
N GLU A 35 6.92 21.49 -16.67
CA GLU A 35 6.91 22.84 -17.21
C GLU A 35 6.37 22.77 -18.62
N ASP A 36 5.21 23.40 -18.85
CA ASP A 36 4.43 23.22 -20.07
C ASP A 36 4.18 21.73 -20.38
N ASP A 37 4.78 21.21 -21.45
CA ASP A 37 4.67 19.81 -21.92
C ASP A 37 5.94 18.98 -21.63
N GLU A 38 6.92 19.53 -20.91
CA GLU A 38 8.20 18.88 -20.62
C GLU A 38 8.37 18.55 -19.12
N PHE A 39 9.04 17.44 -18.83
CA PHE A 39 9.47 17.11 -17.47
C PHE A 39 10.88 17.64 -17.24
N VAL A 40 11.01 18.63 -16.38
CA VAL A 40 12.27 19.32 -16.09
C VAL A 40 12.82 18.85 -14.75
N LEU A 41 14.11 18.47 -14.76
CA LEU A 41 14.85 18.05 -13.59
C LEU A 41 15.80 19.16 -13.14
N TYR A 42 15.68 19.56 -11.89
CA TYR A 42 16.57 20.47 -11.19
C TYR A 42 17.38 19.73 -10.14
N GLN A 43 18.70 19.96 -10.11
CA GLN A 43 19.58 19.40 -9.09
C GLN A 43 20.30 20.52 -8.35
N TYR A 44 19.99 20.68 -7.07
CA TYR A 44 20.60 21.65 -6.17
C TYR A 44 21.70 20.97 -5.36
N PHE A 45 22.94 21.35 -5.65
CA PHE A 45 24.13 20.75 -5.05
C PHE A 45 24.80 21.69 -4.06
N LEU A 46 25.12 21.14 -2.89
CA LEU A 46 25.80 21.84 -1.81
C LEU A 46 27.32 21.79 -2.01
N THR A 47 27.89 22.79 -2.69
CA THR A 47 29.34 22.83 -2.95
C THR A 47 30.19 23.01 -1.69
N ASP A 48 29.63 23.66 -0.67
CA ASP A 48 30.17 23.78 0.68
C ASP A 48 29.04 24.07 1.68
N TYR A 49 29.27 23.84 2.96
CA TYR A 49 28.25 24.02 4.00
C TYR A 49 27.81 25.48 4.21
N ALA A 50 28.62 26.47 3.84
CA ALA A 50 28.25 27.88 4.00
C ALA A 50 27.20 28.31 2.96
N ALA A 51 27.17 27.67 1.80
CA ALA A 51 26.20 27.91 0.73
C ALA A 51 24.78 27.35 1.02
N GLU A 52 24.61 26.54 2.05
CA GLU A 52 23.35 25.81 2.29
C GLU A 52 22.13 26.72 2.41
N GLY A 53 22.25 27.82 3.15
CA GLY A 53 21.13 28.74 3.33
C GLY A 53 20.65 29.35 2.01
N GLN A 54 21.58 29.70 1.11
CA GLN A 54 21.25 30.25 -0.21
C GLN A 54 20.65 29.18 -1.12
N MET A 55 21.20 27.95 -1.12
CA MET A 55 20.67 26.84 -1.90
C MET A 55 19.24 26.50 -1.49
N LEU A 56 18.97 26.38 -0.18
CA LEU A 56 17.63 26.09 0.34
C LEU A 56 16.64 27.21 0.04
N GLN A 57 17.09 28.46 0.09
CA GLN A 57 16.25 29.59 -0.29
C GLN A 57 15.85 29.51 -1.76
N ALA A 58 16.81 29.28 -2.66
CA ALA A 58 16.55 29.16 -4.09
C ALA A 58 15.58 28.00 -4.39
N LEU A 59 15.83 26.82 -3.80
CA LEU A 59 14.96 25.65 -3.92
C LEU A 59 13.53 25.95 -3.46
N ARG A 60 13.38 26.55 -2.27
CA ARG A 60 12.07 26.87 -1.69
C ARG A 60 11.32 27.87 -2.57
N ASP A 61 11.97 28.98 -2.91
CA ASP A 61 11.33 30.10 -3.61
C ASP A 61 10.89 29.68 -5.01
N GLN A 62 11.69 28.84 -5.68
CA GLN A 62 11.42 28.37 -7.03
C GLN A 62 10.35 27.26 -7.09
N HIS A 63 10.32 26.33 -6.12
CA HIS A 63 9.55 25.08 -6.29
C HIS A 63 8.49 24.81 -5.22
N LEU A 64 8.54 25.49 -4.07
CA LEU A 64 7.71 25.16 -2.89
C LEU A 64 6.82 26.33 -2.45
N SER A 65 6.63 27.33 -3.32
CA SER A 65 5.90 28.57 -3.02
C SER A 65 4.45 28.57 -3.51
N GLU A 66 4.05 27.62 -4.34
CA GLU A 66 2.71 27.55 -4.91
C GLU A 66 1.67 26.91 -3.97
N ASN A 67 0.43 27.40 -4.06
CA ASN A 67 -0.70 26.81 -3.35
C ASN A 67 -1.13 25.49 -4.01
N GLU A 68 -1.67 24.55 -3.23
CA GLU A 68 -2.18 23.25 -3.71
C GLU A 68 -1.12 22.27 -4.26
N LEU A 69 0.15 22.56 -4.01
CA LEU A 69 1.29 21.70 -4.35
C LEU A 69 1.24 20.35 -3.62
N ALA A 70 1.62 19.28 -4.30
CA ALA A 70 1.86 17.96 -3.72
C ALA A 70 3.28 17.47 -4.02
N VAL A 71 4.04 17.18 -2.97
CA VAL A 71 5.36 16.57 -3.09
C VAL A 71 5.22 15.06 -3.20
N VAL A 72 5.70 14.52 -4.31
CA VAL A 72 5.79 13.10 -4.61
C VAL A 72 7.19 12.61 -4.26
N SER A 73 7.28 11.56 -3.46
CA SER A 73 8.57 10.96 -3.06
C SER A 73 8.43 9.46 -2.85
N PHE A 74 9.54 8.76 -2.69
CA PHE A 74 9.53 7.37 -2.24
C PHE A 74 10.11 7.28 -0.84
N ASN A 75 9.26 7.02 0.17
CA ASN A 75 9.61 7.06 1.59
C ASN A 75 9.93 8.47 2.13
N GLY A 76 9.79 9.53 1.33
CA GLY A 76 10.22 10.87 1.70
C GLY A 76 9.40 11.52 2.82
N LYS A 77 8.16 11.08 3.04
CA LYS A 77 7.33 11.58 4.16
C LYS A 77 7.98 11.31 5.53
N SER A 78 8.77 10.25 5.63
CA SER A 78 9.45 9.86 6.87
C SER A 78 10.93 10.24 6.91
N PHE A 79 11.53 10.64 5.78
CA PHE A 79 12.97 10.86 5.65
C PHE A 79 13.29 12.23 5.01
N ASP A 80 13.20 12.34 3.68
CA ASP A 80 13.63 13.51 2.91
C ASP A 80 12.90 14.80 3.30
N TRP A 81 11.57 14.72 3.46
CA TRP A 81 10.73 15.87 3.77
C TRP A 81 10.98 16.41 5.19
N PRO A 82 10.97 15.57 6.25
CA PRO A 82 11.41 16.02 7.58
C PRO A 82 12.82 16.61 7.59
N LEU A 83 13.76 16.03 6.83
CA LEU A 83 15.13 16.53 6.75
C LEU A 83 15.17 17.93 6.15
N LEU A 84 14.56 18.15 4.98
CA LEU A 84 14.47 19.46 4.34
C LEU A 84 13.88 20.52 5.29
N LYS A 85 12.77 20.19 5.95
CA LYS A 85 12.13 21.10 6.92
C LYS A 85 13.05 21.47 8.07
N ASN A 86 13.77 20.51 8.63
CA ASN A 86 14.73 20.78 9.68
C ASN A 86 15.85 21.70 9.20
N ARG A 87 16.38 21.49 7.99
CA ARG A 87 17.42 22.36 7.41
C ARG A 87 16.92 23.79 7.19
N LEU A 88 15.71 23.96 6.65
CA LEU A 88 15.08 25.27 6.48
C LEU A 88 14.94 26.02 7.81
N VAL A 89 14.45 25.33 8.86
CA VAL A 89 14.31 25.92 10.20
C VAL A 89 15.66 26.38 10.76
N MET A 90 16.74 25.61 10.57
CA MET A 90 18.09 26.00 11.02
C MET A 90 18.57 27.30 10.35
N HIS A 91 18.19 27.52 9.10
CA HIS A 91 18.49 28.75 8.35
C HIS A 91 17.43 29.86 8.54
N ARG A 92 16.51 29.70 9.50
CA ARG A 92 15.41 30.64 9.80
C ARG A 92 14.49 30.87 8.59
N GLN A 93 14.37 29.86 7.76
CA GLN A 93 13.50 29.80 6.60
C GLN A 93 12.26 28.95 6.93
N ARG A 94 11.15 29.22 6.26
CA ARG A 94 9.90 28.46 6.41
C ARG A 94 9.21 28.29 5.07
N ILE A 95 8.48 27.20 4.91
CA ILE A 95 7.49 27.02 3.85
C ILE A 95 6.18 27.60 4.40
N GLU A 96 5.53 28.49 3.65
CA GLU A 96 4.34 29.20 4.14
C GLU A 96 3.11 28.30 4.19
N GLN A 97 2.92 27.50 3.13
CA GLN A 97 1.86 26.50 3.05
C GLN A 97 2.48 25.11 2.90
N GLU A 98 2.19 24.21 3.83
CA GLU A 98 2.68 22.83 3.75
C GLU A 98 2.04 22.13 2.54
N PRO A 99 2.84 21.63 1.58
CA PRO A 99 2.32 20.88 0.46
C PRO A 99 1.73 19.54 0.90
N GLY A 100 0.79 19.03 0.10
CA GLY A 100 0.36 17.65 0.18
C GLY A 100 1.55 16.70 0.02
N GLN A 101 1.46 15.50 0.57
CA GLN A 101 2.54 14.51 0.49
C GLN A 101 2.00 13.23 -0.13
N VAL A 102 2.56 12.85 -1.28
CA VAL A 102 2.28 11.61 -2.00
C VAL A 102 3.51 10.71 -1.90
N ASP A 103 3.54 9.88 -0.86
CA ASP A 103 4.63 8.94 -0.65
C ASP A 103 4.32 7.60 -1.33
N LEU A 104 5.03 7.33 -2.43
CA LEU A 104 4.86 6.17 -3.30
C LEU A 104 5.26 4.85 -2.65
N LEU A 105 5.94 4.85 -1.50
CA LEU A 105 6.26 3.62 -0.78
C LEU A 105 5.00 2.89 -0.29
N HIS A 106 3.99 3.64 0.17
CA HIS A 106 2.75 3.06 0.69
C HIS A 106 1.91 2.35 -0.38
N PRO A 107 1.57 2.97 -1.52
CA PRO A 107 0.87 2.28 -2.59
C PRO A 107 1.72 1.15 -3.17
N SER A 108 3.05 1.32 -3.28
CA SER A 108 3.94 0.26 -3.72
C SER A 108 3.92 -0.97 -2.82
N ARG A 109 3.94 -0.77 -1.49
CA ARG A 109 3.82 -1.87 -0.51
C ARG A 109 2.45 -2.52 -0.57
N ARG A 110 1.40 -1.74 -0.84
CA ARG A 110 0.04 -2.27 -0.92
C ARG A 110 -0.09 -3.23 -2.11
N LEU A 111 0.41 -2.83 -3.28
CA LEU A 111 0.33 -3.60 -4.51
C LEU A 111 1.31 -4.77 -4.52
N TRP A 112 2.60 -4.51 -4.27
CA TRP A 112 3.66 -5.46 -4.63
C TRP A 112 4.36 -6.14 -3.45
N LYS A 113 3.89 -6.00 -2.20
CA LYS A 113 4.53 -6.66 -1.04
C LYS A 113 4.56 -8.20 -1.13
N LYS A 114 3.60 -8.82 -1.81
CA LYS A 114 3.58 -10.28 -2.02
C LYS A 114 4.44 -10.72 -3.21
N THR A 115 4.72 -9.82 -4.16
CA THR A 115 5.48 -10.12 -5.38
C THR A 115 6.96 -9.78 -5.24
N LEU A 116 7.30 -8.74 -4.48
CA LEU A 116 8.65 -8.29 -4.22
C LEU A 116 9.21 -8.84 -2.91
N ALA A 117 10.46 -9.33 -2.93
CA ALA A 117 11.18 -9.75 -1.73
C ALA A 117 11.43 -8.56 -0.77
N LYS A 118 11.69 -7.37 -1.33
CA LYS A 118 11.84 -6.11 -0.61
C LYS A 118 11.20 -4.98 -1.43
N VAL A 119 10.32 -4.22 -0.80
CA VAL A 119 9.72 -3.03 -1.43
C VAL A 119 10.63 -1.83 -1.18
N SER A 120 11.53 -1.60 -2.12
CA SER A 120 12.40 -0.42 -2.25
C SER A 120 12.27 0.14 -3.68
N LEU A 121 12.68 1.39 -3.92
CA LEU A 121 12.58 2.01 -5.24
C LEU A 121 13.25 1.15 -6.31
N ALA A 122 14.51 0.76 -6.11
CA ALA A 122 15.22 -0.19 -6.99
C ALA A 122 14.50 -1.53 -7.24
N GLY A 123 13.77 -2.04 -6.23
CA GLY A 123 13.01 -3.28 -6.38
C GLY A 123 11.76 -3.09 -7.23
N VAL A 124 11.08 -1.95 -7.05
CA VAL A 124 9.92 -1.57 -7.85
C VAL A 124 10.33 -1.24 -9.28
N GLU A 125 11.44 -0.52 -9.49
CA GLU A 125 11.96 -0.21 -10.83
C GLU A 125 12.20 -1.47 -11.67
N GLY A 126 12.92 -2.47 -11.14
CA GLY A 126 13.20 -3.68 -11.89
C GLY A 126 11.95 -4.51 -12.17
N HIS A 127 11.02 -4.58 -11.21
CA HIS A 127 9.83 -5.41 -11.33
C HIS A 127 8.71 -4.77 -12.13
N VAL A 128 8.50 -3.45 -11.96
CA VAL A 128 7.35 -2.71 -12.46
C VAL A 128 7.73 -1.84 -13.65
N LEU A 129 8.88 -1.17 -13.61
CA LEU A 129 9.33 -0.28 -14.70
C LEU A 129 10.24 -1.00 -15.72
N GLY A 130 10.64 -2.25 -15.44
CA GLY A 130 11.54 -3.02 -16.30
C GLY A 130 12.97 -2.47 -16.37
N LEU A 131 13.36 -1.58 -15.44
CA LEU A 131 14.67 -0.94 -15.45
C LEU A 131 15.73 -1.91 -14.92
N ILE A 132 16.79 -2.10 -15.69
CA ILE A 132 17.97 -2.88 -15.28
C ILE A 132 19.04 -1.88 -14.82
N ARG A 133 19.24 -1.75 -13.50
CA ARG A 133 20.34 -0.95 -12.94
C ARG A 133 21.65 -1.71 -13.16
N ASN A 134 22.39 -1.36 -14.22
CA ASN A 134 23.67 -2.02 -14.58
C ASN A 134 24.85 -1.58 -13.70
N GLU A 135 24.76 -0.42 -13.07
CA GLU A 135 25.81 0.19 -12.25
C GLU A 135 25.19 0.88 -11.05
N ASP A 136 24.74 0.13 -10.06
CA ASP A 136 24.34 0.76 -8.80
C ASP A 136 25.59 1.30 -8.12
N LEU A 137 25.69 2.63 -8.06
CA LEU A 137 26.30 3.25 -6.90
C LEU A 137 25.54 2.68 -5.70
N PRO A 138 26.15 1.91 -4.80
CA PRO A 138 25.47 1.61 -3.55
C PRO A 138 25.21 2.97 -2.92
N GLY A 139 23.96 3.36 -2.63
CA GLY A 139 23.66 4.67 -2.03
C GLY A 139 24.46 4.98 -0.74
N LYS A 140 25.12 3.96 -0.16
CA LYS A 140 26.13 4.07 0.89
C LYS A 140 27.43 4.80 0.49
N GLU A 141 27.77 4.88 -0.80
CA GLU A 141 28.98 5.53 -1.29
C GLU A 141 28.79 7.03 -1.55
N ALA A 142 27.55 7.49 -1.73
CA ALA A 142 27.25 8.89 -2.01
C ALA A 142 27.85 9.85 -0.95
N PRO A 143 27.73 9.58 0.38
CA PRO A 143 28.43 10.37 1.39
C PRO A 143 29.95 10.42 1.21
N ALA A 144 30.58 9.27 0.97
CA ALA A 144 32.04 9.16 0.86
C ALA A 144 32.57 9.95 -0.35
N ARG A 145 31.85 9.91 -1.47
CA ARG A 145 32.15 10.69 -2.68
C ARG A 145 32.00 12.19 -2.45
N TYR A 146 30.96 12.59 -1.73
CA TYR A 146 30.78 13.99 -1.33
C TYR A 146 31.91 14.50 -0.44
N PHE A 147 32.34 13.74 0.58
CA PHE A 147 33.48 14.12 1.41
C PHE A 147 34.79 14.20 0.60
N ALA A 148 35.04 13.24 -0.28
CA ALA A 148 36.19 13.28 -1.17
C ALA A 148 36.16 14.50 -2.12
N TYR A 149 34.97 14.89 -2.61
CA TYR A 149 34.80 16.13 -3.36
C TYR A 149 35.14 17.38 -2.53
N LEU A 150 34.70 17.46 -1.27
CA LEU A 150 35.00 18.61 -0.42
C LEU A 150 36.52 18.79 -0.19
N GLU A 151 37.26 17.67 -0.12
CA GLU A 151 38.71 17.67 0.05
C GLU A 151 39.46 17.95 -1.25
N GLN A 152 39.09 17.26 -2.34
CA GLN A 152 39.88 17.23 -3.58
C GLN A 152 39.37 18.21 -4.64
N ARG A 153 38.14 18.70 -4.49
CA ARG A 153 37.42 19.54 -5.46
C ARG A 153 37.33 18.92 -6.86
N ASN A 154 37.33 17.59 -6.93
CA ASN A 154 37.15 16.83 -8.16
C ASN A 154 35.66 16.48 -8.36
N ALA A 155 35.01 17.11 -9.34
CA ALA A 155 33.60 16.91 -9.63
C ALA A 155 33.29 15.53 -10.25
N ASP A 156 34.26 14.89 -10.92
CA ASP A 156 34.09 13.58 -11.55
C ASP A 156 33.69 12.48 -10.54
N LEU A 157 34.03 12.67 -9.27
CA LEU A 157 33.63 11.77 -8.17
C LEU A 157 32.11 11.73 -7.94
N LEU A 158 31.43 12.83 -8.31
CA LEU A 158 30.02 13.05 -8.05
C LEU A 158 29.11 12.71 -9.23
N GLU A 159 29.63 12.62 -10.45
CA GLU A 159 28.82 12.31 -11.64
C GLU A 159 27.90 11.09 -11.43
N PRO A 160 28.36 9.95 -10.87
CA PRO A 160 27.49 8.82 -10.60
C PRO A 160 26.40 9.11 -9.55
N VAL A 161 26.65 9.99 -8.59
CA VAL A 161 25.69 10.40 -7.55
C VAL A 161 24.58 11.26 -8.18
N PHE A 162 24.95 12.21 -9.05
CA PHE A 162 23.98 13.02 -9.77
C PHE A 162 23.11 12.18 -10.70
N ASN A 163 23.72 11.25 -11.45
CA ASN A 163 22.99 10.35 -12.34
C ASN A 163 22.03 9.43 -11.57
N HIS A 164 22.43 8.94 -10.40
CA HIS A 164 21.58 8.14 -9.52
C HIS A 164 20.36 8.92 -9.05
N ASN A 165 20.59 10.08 -8.43
CA ASN A 165 19.53 10.94 -7.91
C ASN A 165 18.58 11.45 -9.01
N ALA A 166 19.10 11.73 -10.21
CA ALA A 166 18.30 12.04 -11.39
C ALA A 166 17.42 10.86 -11.82
N THR A 167 17.99 9.65 -11.86
CA THR A 167 17.27 8.42 -12.20
C THR A 167 16.15 8.16 -11.20
N ASP A 168 16.43 8.30 -9.91
CA ASP A 168 15.45 8.06 -8.85
C ASP A 168 14.24 9.00 -8.98
N VAL A 169 14.44 10.30 -9.25
CA VAL A 169 13.33 11.25 -9.50
C VAL A 169 12.55 10.91 -10.77
N CYS A 170 13.22 10.52 -11.86
CA CYS A 170 12.56 10.03 -13.07
C CYS A 170 11.75 8.73 -12.84
N SER A 171 12.24 7.86 -11.94
CA SER A 171 11.51 6.67 -11.51
C SER A 171 10.27 7.03 -10.70
N LEU A 172 10.29 8.12 -9.90
CA LEU A 172 9.09 8.56 -9.17
C LEU A 172 7.94 8.94 -10.09
N VAL A 173 8.21 9.74 -11.15
CA VAL A 173 7.16 10.14 -12.11
C VAL A 173 6.63 8.95 -12.89
N SER A 174 7.51 8.06 -13.33
CA SER A 174 7.14 6.83 -14.03
C SER A 174 6.30 5.91 -13.15
N LEU A 175 6.69 5.74 -11.89
CA LEU A 175 5.97 4.92 -10.92
C LEU A 175 4.61 5.52 -10.56
N ALA A 176 4.51 6.84 -10.39
CA ALA A 176 3.25 7.51 -10.15
C ALA A 176 2.27 7.29 -11.32
N ALA A 177 2.76 7.40 -12.56
CA ALA A 177 1.98 7.12 -13.76
C ALA A 177 1.51 5.66 -13.81
N VAL A 178 2.39 4.69 -13.53
CA VAL A 178 2.01 3.27 -13.47
C VAL A 178 0.93 3.02 -12.43
N ILE A 179 1.09 3.53 -11.21
CA ILE A 179 0.06 3.37 -10.16
C ILE A 179 -1.26 3.99 -10.60
N ALA A 180 -1.23 5.17 -11.21
CA ALA A 180 -2.43 5.83 -11.72
C ALA A 180 -3.11 5.00 -12.83
N ASP A 181 -2.34 4.46 -13.77
CA ASP A 181 -2.89 3.67 -14.87
C ASP A 181 -3.38 2.29 -14.39
N THR A 182 -2.74 1.67 -13.40
CA THR A 182 -3.25 0.48 -12.70
C THR A 182 -4.59 0.77 -12.02
N LEU A 183 -4.70 1.90 -11.30
CA LEU A 183 -5.96 2.31 -10.66
C LEU A 183 -7.06 2.62 -11.68
N ASN A 184 -6.70 3.12 -12.86
CA ASN A 184 -7.65 3.39 -13.94
C ASN A 184 -7.96 2.16 -14.81
N GLY A 185 -7.42 0.98 -14.47
CA GLY A 185 -7.65 -0.26 -15.22
C GLY A 185 -7.04 -0.25 -16.63
N LYS A 186 -6.06 0.61 -16.90
CA LYS A 186 -5.37 0.68 -18.20
C LYS A 186 -4.19 -0.26 -18.30
N LEU A 187 -3.65 -0.71 -17.17
CA LEU A 187 -2.59 -1.70 -17.11
C LEU A 187 -3.16 -3.05 -16.70
N GLU A 188 -2.76 -4.09 -17.43
CA GLU A 188 -3.11 -5.46 -17.09
C GLU A 188 -2.39 -5.90 -15.81
N ILE A 189 -3.11 -6.62 -14.97
CA ILE A 189 -2.61 -7.18 -13.71
C ILE A 189 -2.73 -8.68 -13.80
N GLU A 190 -1.65 -9.37 -13.43
CA GLU A 190 -1.57 -10.83 -13.58
C GLU A 190 -1.83 -11.59 -12.26
N ARG A 191 -1.56 -10.94 -11.11
CA ARG A 191 -1.53 -11.60 -9.80
C ARG A 191 -2.81 -11.38 -9.02
N SER A 192 -3.34 -12.46 -8.43
CA SER A 192 -4.50 -12.38 -7.52
C SER A 192 -4.24 -11.40 -6.38
N SER A 193 -3.00 -11.37 -5.87
CA SER A 193 -2.63 -10.50 -4.76
C SER A 193 -2.75 -9.01 -5.05
N GLU A 194 -2.48 -8.60 -6.29
CA GLU A 194 -2.55 -7.20 -6.73
C GLU A 194 -4.01 -6.79 -6.94
N TYR A 195 -4.82 -7.65 -7.56
CA TYR A 195 -6.27 -7.45 -7.63
C TYR A 195 -6.92 -7.37 -6.23
N VAL A 196 -6.51 -8.22 -5.28
CA VAL A 196 -6.96 -8.13 -3.89
C VAL A 196 -6.57 -6.79 -3.26
N ALA A 197 -5.36 -6.30 -3.53
CA ALA A 197 -4.86 -5.03 -3.01
C ALA A 197 -5.70 -3.85 -3.53
N LEU A 198 -6.02 -3.83 -4.83
CA LEU A 198 -6.90 -2.86 -5.46
C LEU A 198 -8.34 -2.97 -4.97
N GLY A 199 -8.88 -4.18 -4.89
CA GLY A 199 -10.21 -4.43 -4.37
C GLY A 199 -10.39 -3.88 -2.96
N ARG A 200 -9.40 -4.08 -2.07
CA ARG A 200 -9.41 -3.44 -0.74
C ARG A 200 -9.34 -1.91 -0.83
N TRP A 201 -8.58 -1.38 -1.78
CA TRP A 201 -8.38 0.06 -1.93
C TRP A 201 -9.67 0.75 -2.37
N PHE A 202 -10.34 0.22 -3.39
CA PHE A 202 -11.65 0.71 -3.83
C PHE A 202 -12.72 0.58 -2.74
N ARG A 203 -12.68 -0.47 -1.92
CA ARG A 203 -13.57 -0.57 -0.74
C ARG A 203 -13.34 0.55 0.28
N GLU A 204 -12.08 0.92 0.53
CA GLU A 204 -11.75 2.05 1.40
C GLU A 204 -12.28 3.37 0.86
N TRP A 205 -12.29 3.53 -0.47
CA TRP A 205 -12.88 4.67 -1.17
C TRP A 205 -14.40 4.58 -1.39
N GLN A 206 -15.04 3.49 -0.96
CA GLN A 206 -16.47 3.21 -1.20
C GLN A 206 -16.84 3.09 -2.69
N GLU A 207 -15.83 2.88 -3.55
CA GLU A 207 -15.96 2.62 -4.98
C GLU A 207 -16.30 1.14 -5.19
N HIS A 208 -17.55 0.83 -4.89
CA HIS A 208 -18.02 -0.53 -4.72
C HIS A 208 -17.99 -1.41 -5.98
N GLU A 209 -18.21 -0.79 -7.15
CA GLU A 209 -18.25 -1.51 -8.42
C GLU A 209 -16.84 -1.93 -8.84
N GLN A 210 -15.89 -1.01 -8.78
CA GLN A 210 -14.47 -1.25 -9.05
C GLN A 210 -13.88 -2.25 -8.05
N ALA A 211 -14.31 -2.16 -6.78
CA ALA A 211 -13.95 -3.16 -5.78
C ALA A 211 -14.43 -4.57 -6.15
N HIS A 212 -15.68 -4.71 -6.60
CA HIS A 212 -16.22 -5.99 -7.05
C HIS A 212 -15.46 -6.54 -8.24
N GLN A 213 -15.25 -5.72 -9.28
CA GLN A 213 -14.53 -6.13 -10.50
C GLN A 213 -13.11 -6.61 -10.19
N CYS A 214 -12.37 -5.88 -9.35
CA CYS A 214 -11.05 -6.31 -8.92
C CYS A 214 -11.11 -7.63 -8.15
N LEU A 215 -12.03 -7.78 -7.20
CA LEU A 215 -12.11 -9.00 -6.37
C LEU A 215 -12.61 -10.21 -7.15
N GLU A 216 -13.46 -10.01 -8.16
CA GLU A 216 -13.88 -11.06 -9.08
C GLU A 216 -12.68 -11.53 -9.92
N ALA A 217 -11.96 -10.61 -10.56
CA ALA A 217 -10.74 -10.92 -11.30
C ALA A 217 -9.69 -11.63 -10.42
N ALA A 218 -9.57 -11.24 -9.14
CA ALA A 218 -8.69 -11.91 -8.20
C ALA A 218 -9.00 -13.40 -8.02
N THR A 219 -10.28 -13.81 -8.13
CA THR A 219 -10.70 -15.21 -7.99
C THR A 219 -10.44 -16.05 -9.22
N THR A 220 -10.27 -15.43 -10.39
CA THR A 220 -9.98 -16.11 -11.65
C THR A 220 -8.49 -16.36 -11.89
N CYS A 221 -7.62 -15.68 -11.15
CA CYS A 221 -6.18 -15.89 -11.21
C CYS A 221 -5.78 -17.30 -10.74
N GLU A 222 -4.74 -17.89 -11.36
CA GLU A 222 -4.21 -19.20 -10.98
C GLU A 222 -3.68 -19.23 -9.54
N ASP A 223 -3.09 -18.12 -9.09
CA ASP A 223 -2.52 -17.96 -7.74
C ASP A 223 -3.55 -17.50 -6.68
N ALA A 224 -4.85 -17.60 -6.98
CA ALA A 224 -5.91 -17.17 -6.07
C ALA A 224 -5.90 -17.91 -4.72
N ASP A 225 -5.73 -17.13 -3.65
CA ASP A 225 -5.78 -17.60 -2.26
C ASP A 225 -7.15 -17.33 -1.60
N TRP A 226 -7.36 -17.86 -0.40
CA TRP A 226 -8.62 -17.74 0.33
C TRP A 226 -9.08 -16.29 0.53
N THR A 227 -8.15 -15.33 0.54
CA THR A 227 -8.44 -13.90 0.72
C THR A 227 -9.25 -13.35 -0.45
N ALA A 228 -8.94 -13.78 -1.68
CA ALA A 228 -9.66 -13.34 -2.88
C ALA A 228 -11.13 -13.79 -2.80
N PHE A 229 -11.36 -15.09 -2.60
CA PHE A 229 -12.70 -15.66 -2.45
C PHE A 229 -13.47 -15.06 -1.27
N TRP A 230 -12.79 -14.88 -0.12
CA TRP A 230 -13.42 -14.29 1.06
C TRP A 230 -13.92 -12.88 0.78
N LEU A 231 -13.05 -12.01 0.27
CA LEU A 231 -13.41 -10.62 0.02
C LEU A 231 -14.46 -10.49 -1.08
N HIS A 232 -14.34 -11.27 -2.15
CA HIS A 232 -15.35 -11.31 -3.21
C HIS A 232 -16.72 -11.71 -2.66
N SER A 233 -16.80 -12.75 -1.82
CA SER A 233 -18.06 -13.21 -1.21
C SER A 233 -18.72 -12.14 -0.32
N LEU A 234 -17.92 -11.31 0.36
CA LEU A 234 -18.44 -10.21 1.17
C LEU A 234 -19.04 -9.10 0.31
N GLU A 235 -18.49 -8.84 -0.87
CA GLU A 235 -19.07 -7.90 -1.83
C GLU A 235 -20.37 -8.44 -2.44
N ARG A 236 -20.42 -9.72 -2.84
CA ARG A 236 -21.66 -10.36 -3.30
C ARG A 236 -22.76 -10.30 -2.24
N LYS A 237 -22.41 -10.59 -0.98
CA LYS A 237 -23.31 -10.43 0.17
C LYS A 237 -23.83 -8.99 0.31
N ARG A 238 -22.96 -7.98 0.13
CA ARG A 238 -23.31 -6.56 0.29
C ARG A 238 -24.36 -6.12 -0.73
N VAL A 239 -24.24 -6.56 -1.98
CA VAL A 239 -25.21 -6.25 -3.05
C VAL A 239 -26.46 -7.15 -3.03
N GLY A 240 -26.56 -8.08 -2.07
CA GLY A 240 -27.70 -8.98 -1.93
C GLY A 240 -27.66 -10.22 -2.83
N ALA A 241 -26.54 -10.48 -3.52
CA ALA A 241 -26.30 -11.70 -4.28
C ALA A 241 -25.96 -12.87 -3.32
N TRP A 242 -26.95 -13.30 -2.53
CA TRP A 242 -26.76 -14.28 -1.46
C TRP A 242 -26.42 -15.67 -1.97
N GLU A 243 -27.00 -16.09 -3.09
CA GLU A 243 -26.78 -17.43 -3.66
C GLU A 243 -25.31 -17.61 -4.04
N GLU A 244 -24.74 -16.64 -4.75
CA GLU A 244 -23.32 -16.63 -5.11
C GLU A 244 -22.42 -16.59 -3.89
N ALA A 245 -22.71 -15.71 -2.91
CA ALA A 245 -21.92 -15.63 -1.69
C ALA A 245 -21.91 -16.97 -0.92
N VAL A 246 -23.07 -17.63 -0.82
CA VAL A 246 -23.21 -18.94 -0.16
C VAL A 246 -22.47 -20.03 -0.92
N GLN A 247 -22.53 -20.03 -2.25
CA GLN A 247 -21.75 -20.97 -3.07
C GLN A 247 -20.25 -20.78 -2.83
N THR A 248 -19.75 -19.54 -2.83
CA THR A 248 -18.35 -19.26 -2.51
C THR A 248 -18.00 -19.71 -1.10
N TRP A 249 -18.85 -19.47 -0.08
CA TRP A 249 -18.56 -19.93 1.28
C TRP A 249 -18.50 -21.45 1.41
N ARG A 250 -19.38 -22.19 0.69
CA ARG A 250 -19.35 -23.66 0.65
C ARG A 250 -18.08 -24.17 -0.02
N GLU A 251 -17.68 -23.58 -1.14
CA GLU A 251 -16.42 -23.92 -1.80
C GLU A 251 -15.22 -23.65 -0.89
N MET A 252 -15.19 -22.49 -0.25
CA MET A 252 -14.13 -22.13 0.70
C MET A 252 -14.06 -23.10 1.89
N ALA A 253 -15.22 -23.56 2.40
CA ALA A 253 -15.28 -24.53 3.48
C ALA A 253 -14.54 -25.83 3.12
N LEU A 254 -14.62 -26.26 1.86
CA LEU A 254 -13.95 -27.45 1.34
C LEU A 254 -12.48 -27.19 1.00
N ARG A 255 -12.20 -26.11 0.25
CA ARG A 255 -10.86 -25.79 -0.27
C ARG A 255 -9.90 -25.30 0.81
N TYR A 256 -10.40 -24.67 1.86
CA TYR A 256 -9.59 -24.09 2.94
C TYR A 256 -10.06 -24.60 4.33
N PRO A 257 -9.71 -25.84 4.71
CA PRO A 257 -10.21 -26.49 5.94
C PRO A 257 -9.87 -25.79 7.25
N TRP A 258 -8.91 -24.87 7.26
CA TRP A 258 -8.54 -24.05 8.43
C TRP A 258 -9.42 -22.80 8.60
N THR A 259 -10.25 -22.45 7.61
CA THR A 259 -11.05 -21.23 7.65
C THR A 259 -12.32 -21.42 8.49
N VAL A 260 -12.55 -20.47 9.40
CA VAL A 260 -13.75 -20.35 10.25
C VAL A 260 -14.75 -19.31 9.72
N PRO A 261 -14.34 -18.13 9.21
CA PRO A 261 -15.28 -17.08 8.82
C PRO A 261 -16.35 -17.49 7.79
N PRO A 262 -16.05 -18.28 6.72
CA PRO A 262 -17.07 -18.74 5.77
C PRO A 262 -18.17 -19.57 6.45
N LEU A 263 -17.80 -20.42 7.40
CA LEU A 263 -18.75 -21.28 8.12
C LEU A 263 -19.69 -20.48 9.03
N VAL A 264 -19.14 -19.42 9.65
CA VAL A 264 -19.92 -18.48 10.46
C VAL A 264 -20.98 -17.78 9.60
N GLU A 265 -20.64 -17.39 8.37
CA GLU A 265 -21.58 -16.75 7.45
C GLU A 265 -22.62 -17.74 6.89
N LEU A 266 -22.21 -18.98 6.54
CA LEU A 266 -23.15 -20.05 6.19
C LEU A 266 -24.17 -20.30 7.29
N ALA A 267 -23.72 -20.48 8.53
CA ALA A 267 -24.62 -20.69 9.67
C ALA A 267 -25.59 -19.50 9.88
N LYS A 268 -25.14 -18.25 9.72
CA LYS A 268 -26.02 -17.08 9.79
C LYS A 268 -27.06 -17.08 8.68
N TYR A 269 -26.65 -17.36 7.45
CA TYR A 269 -27.53 -17.37 6.29
C TYR A 269 -28.62 -18.45 6.44
N LEU A 270 -28.22 -19.67 6.81
CA LEU A 270 -29.14 -20.79 7.01
C LEU A 270 -30.09 -20.54 8.19
N GLU A 271 -29.59 -19.99 9.31
CA GLU A 271 -30.44 -19.68 10.47
C GLU A 271 -31.46 -18.58 10.17
N HIS A 272 -31.04 -17.49 9.53
CA HIS A 272 -31.84 -16.27 9.45
C HIS A 272 -32.62 -16.11 8.14
N ARG A 273 -32.08 -16.59 7.01
CA ARG A 273 -32.72 -16.47 5.70
C ARG A 273 -33.45 -17.73 5.28
N GLN A 274 -32.76 -18.87 5.21
CA GLN A 274 -33.37 -20.13 4.77
C GLN A 274 -34.20 -20.81 5.85
N ARG A 275 -33.95 -20.48 7.12
CA ARG A 275 -34.54 -21.14 8.30
C ARG A 275 -34.27 -22.65 8.34
N ASP A 276 -33.22 -23.12 7.66
CA ASP A 276 -32.71 -24.48 7.81
C ASP A 276 -31.84 -24.54 9.06
N LEU A 277 -32.49 -24.82 10.19
CA LEU A 277 -31.84 -24.89 11.48
C LEU A 277 -30.93 -26.12 11.62
N ALA A 278 -31.19 -27.19 10.87
CA ALA A 278 -30.39 -28.40 10.92
C ALA A 278 -29.04 -28.18 10.24
N GLU A 279 -29.04 -27.63 9.02
CA GLU A 279 -27.80 -27.29 8.32
C GLU A 279 -27.04 -26.15 9.04
N ALA A 280 -27.74 -25.16 9.59
CA ALA A 280 -27.13 -24.09 10.39
C ALA A 280 -26.39 -24.62 11.63
N GLU A 281 -26.94 -25.64 12.30
CA GLU A 281 -26.28 -26.31 13.42
C GLU A 281 -25.00 -27.03 12.96
N THR A 282 -25.08 -27.81 11.88
CA THR A 282 -23.92 -28.52 11.30
C THR A 282 -22.75 -27.58 11.04
N TRP A 283 -22.98 -26.46 10.35
CA TRP A 283 -21.93 -25.49 10.06
C TRP A 283 -21.41 -24.77 11.31
N THR A 284 -22.26 -24.55 12.32
CA THR A 284 -21.83 -23.97 13.60
C THR A 284 -20.92 -24.92 14.38
N VAL A 285 -21.23 -26.22 14.37
CA VAL A 285 -20.41 -27.26 15.00
C VAL A 285 -19.06 -27.38 14.29
N GLU A 286 -19.05 -27.43 12.96
CA GLU A 286 -17.81 -27.46 12.16
C GLU A 286 -16.94 -26.21 12.44
N ALA A 287 -17.55 -25.02 12.51
CA ALA A 287 -16.86 -23.79 12.87
C ALA A 287 -16.20 -23.87 14.26
N LEU A 288 -16.89 -24.46 15.24
CA LEU A 288 -16.32 -24.69 16.58
C LEU A 288 -15.14 -25.64 16.53
N GLN A 289 -15.27 -26.77 15.80
CA GLN A 289 -14.20 -27.75 15.65
C GLN A 289 -12.95 -27.12 15.04
N ARG A 290 -13.09 -26.38 13.93
CA ARG A 290 -11.96 -25.66 13.30
C ARG A 290 -11.33 -24.62 14.21
N THR A 291 -12.15 -23.87 14.96
CA THR A 291 -11.65 -22.90 15.96
C THR A 291 -10.79 -23.58 17.02
N HIS A 292 -11.15 -24.79 17.45
CA HIS A 292 -10.35 -25.58 18.39
C HIS A 292 -9.09 -26.18 17.76
N GLN A 293 -9.11 -26.57 16.48
CA GLN A 293 -7.95 -27.12 15.79
C GLN A 293 -6.87 -26.07 15.46
N VAL A 294 -7.29 -24.84 15.13
CA VAL A 294 -6.37 -23.69 14.94
C VAL A 294 -5.69 -23.30 16.25
N ASN A 295 -6.27 -23.68 17.40
CA ASN A 295 -5.76 -23.38 18.72
C ASN A 295 -4.69 -24.40 19.17
N ARG A 296 -3.42 -24.03 19.05
CA ARG A 296 -2.32 -24.62 19.85
C ARG A 296 -1.80 -23.68 20.95
N LEU A 297 -2.23 -22.41 21.01
CA LEU A 297 -1.82 -21.42 22.02
C LEU A 297 -2.90 -20.37 22.30
N THR A 298 -2.95 -19.90 23.55
CA THR A 298 -3.94 -18.99 24.18
C THR A 298 -4.02 -17.60 23.54
N ASP A 299 -4.78 -17.47 22.45
CA ASP A 299 -5.16 -16.18 21.87
C ASP A 299 -6.56 -15.76 22.36
N ALA A 300 -6.67 -14.57 22.97
CA ALA A 300 -7.91 -14.02 23.49
C ALA A 300 -8.99 -13.83 22.39
N SER A 301 -8.58 -13.58 21.14
CA SER A 301 -9.49 -13.44 20.00
C SER A 301 -10.22 -14.75 19.67
N VAL A 302 -9.50 -15.88 19.75
CA VAL A 302 -10.04 -17.23 19.49
C VAL A 302 -11.08 -17.60 20.54
N TYR A 303 -10.85 -17.26 21.81
CA TYR A 303 -11.83 -17.50 22.88
C TYR A 303 -13.16 -16.77 22.64
N GLN A 304 -13.09 -15.50 22.21
CA GLN A 304 -14.28 -14.71 21.89
C GLN A 304 -15.08 -15.32 20.72
N VAL A 305 -14.39 -15.75 19.67
CA VAL A 305 -15.02 -16.44 18.53
C VAL A 305 -15.70 -17.74 18.98
N ALA A 306 -15.02 -18.58 19.76
CA ALA A 306 -15.58 -19.82 20.27
C ALA A 306 -16.79 -19.59 21.21
N ALA A 307 -16.75 -18.55 22.05
CA ALA A 307 -17.88 -18.16 22.89
C ALA A 307 -19.10 -17.74 22.06
N ALA A 308 -18.89 -16.89 21.04
CA ALA A 308 -19.96 -16.45 20.14
C ALA A 308 -20.59 -17.63 19.36
N LEU A 309 -19.76 -18.58 18.91
CA LEU A 309 -20.22 -19.79 18.24
C LEU A 309 -21.02 -20.71 19.17
N ARG A 310 -20.57 -20.92 20.42
CA ARG A 310 -21.31 -21.71 21.43
C ARG A 310 -22.67 -21.08 21.74
N TYR A 311 -22.72 -19.77 21.89
CA TYR A 311 -23.98 -19.05 22.09
C TYR A 311 -24.93 -19.24 20.90
N ARG A 312 -24.42 -19.16 19.67
CA ARG A 312 -25.22 -19.43 18.46
C ARG A 312 -25.74 -20.87 18.44
N LEU A 313 -24.90 -21.86 18.74
CA LEU A 313 -25.29 -23.26 18.76
C LEU A 313 -26.45 -23.49 19.73
N GLN A 314 -26.32 -23.01 20.97
CA GLN A 314 -27.39 -23.08 21.98
C GLN A 314 -28.68 -22.37 21.53
N ARG A 315 -28.56 -21.26 20.79
CA ARG A 315 -29.71 -20.55 20.23
C ARG A 315 -30.40 -21.37 19.13
N ILE A 316 -29.64 -21.97 18.21
CA ILE A 316 -30.17 -22.80 17.13
C ILE A 316 -30.86 -24.05 17.70
N GLN A 317 -30.22 -24.73 18.65
CA GLN A 317 -30.78 -25.92 19.31
C GLN A 317 -32.12 -25.62 19.99
N ARG A 318 -32.22 -24.50 20.73
CA ARG A 318 -33.49 -24.06 21.33
C ARG A 318 -34.58 -23.82 20.29
N LYS A 319 -34.25 -23.18 19.16
CA LYS A 319 -35.20 -22.97 18.05
C LYS A 319 -35.67 -24.29 17.45
N ARG A 320 -34.76 -25.27 17.28
CA ARG A 320 -35.09 -26.61 16.77
C ARG A 320 -36.04 -27.36 17.69
N THR A 321 -35.77 -27.36 19.00
CA THR A 321 -36.64 -28.00 19.99
C THR A 321 -38.04 -27.38 19.99
N ALA A 322 -38.14 -26.06 19.94
CA ALA A 322 -39.43 -25.36 19.85
C ALA A 322 -40.19 -25.71 18.55
N ALA A 323 -39.49 -25.77 17.41
CA ALA A 323 -40.10 -26.11 16.13
C ALA A 323 -40.57 -27.58 16.05
N GLY A 324 -39.85 -28.51 16.68
CA GLY A 324 -40.25 -29.92 16.78
C GLY A 324 -41.50 -30.12 17.64
N GLN A 325 -41.61 -29.40 18.76
CA GLN A 325 -42.79 -29.46 19.64
C GLN A 325 -44.07 -28.93 18.97
N THR A 326 -43.95 -28.02 18.00
CA THR A 326 -45.08 -27.52 17.20
C THR A 326 -45.48 -28.40 16.01
N ALA A 327 -44.65 -29.38 15.62
CA ALA A 327 -44.96 -30.31 14.54
C ALA A 327 -45.62 -31.60 15.03
N ASP A 328 -45.41 -31.96 16.31
CA ASP A 328 -46.01 -33.11 16.99
C ASP A 328 -47.31 -32.79 17.77
N SER A 329 -47.83 -31.56 17.65
CA SER A 329 -49.10 -31.12 18.27
C SER A 329 -50.18 -30.83 17.23
#